data_AF-A0A645DQF6-F1
#
_entry.id   AF-A0A645DQF6-F1
#
_cell.length_a   1.000
_cell.length_b   1.000
_cell.length_c   1.000
_cell.angle_alpha   90.00
_cell.angle_beta   90.00
_cell.angle_gamma   90.00
#
_symmetry.space_group_name_H-M   'P 1'
#
loop_
_entity.id
_entity.type
_entity.pdbx_description
1 polymer ?
#
loop_
_entity_poly.entity_id
_entity_poly.type
_entity_poly.pdbx_seq_one_letter_code
_entity_poly.pdbx_strand_id
1 'polypeptide(L)' 'MSCEELDFLNDVAKEHGVTGSRVMGGGFGGCTINLVKDELYDSFITDAKRKYNERYGHQPKVYDVVIRDGARKL' A
#
# COMPACT_ATOMS: atom_id res chain seq x y z
N MET A 1 2.36 2.61 16.32
CA MET A 1 3.69 3.04 15.87
C MET A 1 3.72 2.85 14.36
N SER A 2 4.26 3.77 13.58
CA SER A 2 4.52 3.60 12.14
C SER A 2 6.02 3.51 11.92
N CYS A 3 6.46 2.84 10.85
CA CYS A 3 7.84 2.89 10.37
C CYS A 3 7.94 3.89 9.22
N GLU A 4 9.15 4.44 9.00
CA GLU A 4 9.38 5.42 7.94
C GLU A 4 8.97 4.91 6.55
N GLU A 5 9.13 3.61 6.28
CA GLU A 5 8.72 3.00 5.00
C GLU A 5 7.21 3.01 4.79
N LEU A 6 6.45 2.80 5.88
CA LEU A 6 5.00 2.78 5.87
C LEU A 6 4.43 4.20 5.71
N ASP A 7 5.05 5.16 6.40
CA ASP A 7 4.70 6.58 6.27
C ASP A 7 5.02 7.09 4.87
N PHE A 8 6.15 6.67 4.28
CA PHE A 8 6.48 6.98 2.91
C PHE A 8 5.47 6.46 1.89
N LEU A 9 5.06 5.19 1.98
CA LEU A 9 4.03 4.64 1.10
C LEU A 9 2.70 5.39 1.25
N ASN A 10 2.38 5.82 2.47
CA ASN A 10 1.18 6.60 2.74
C ASN A 10 1.24 7.99 2.09
N ASP A 11 2.40 8.65 2.12
CA ASP A 11 2.58 9.95 1.46
C ASP A 11 2.53 9.83 -0.07
N VAL A 12 3.13 8.79 -0.65
CA VAL A 12 2.99 8.50 -2.09
C VAL A 12 1.51 8.27 -2.47
N ALA A 13 0.74 7.58 -1.63
CA ALA A 13 -0.69 7.40 -1.86
C ALA A 13 -1.47 8.72 -1.85
N LYS A 14 -1.13 9.66 -0.94
CA LYS A 14 -1.75 10.99 -0.92
C LYS A 14 -1.41 11.80 -2.18
N GLU A 15 -0.18 11.73 -2.67
CA GLU A 15 0.24 12.42 -3.90
C GLU A 15 -0.56 11.96 -5.12
N HIS A 16 -0.89 10.67 -5.20
CA HIS A 16 -1.69 10.10 -6.29
C HIS A 16 -3.21 10.29 -6.13
N GLY A 17 -3.67 10.96 -5.07
CA GLY A 17 -5.11 11.17 -4.84
C GLY A 17 -5.86 9.89 -4.50
N VAL A 18 -5.18 8.90 -3.90
CA VAL A 18 -5.80 7.66 -3.41
C VAL A 18 -6.87 8.01 -2.37
N THR A 19 -8.02 7.32 -2.42
CA THR A 19 -9.22 7.67 -1.62
C THR A 19 -9.00 7.43 -0.12
N GLY A 20 -8.12 6.51 0.24
CA GLY A 20 -7.70 6.30 1.61
C GLY A 20 -6.51 5.36 1.69
N SER A 21 -5.61 5.64 2.62
CA SER A 21 -4.44 4.81 2.92
C SER A 21 -4.31 4.65 4.43
N ARG A 22 -4.05 3.43 4.88
CA ARG A 22 -3.85 3.13 6.31
C ARG A 22 -2.78 2.06 6.50
N VAL A 23 -1.91 2.32 7.47
CA VAL A 23 -0.94 1.34 7.98
C VAL A 23 -1.67 0.23 8.72
N MET A 24 -1.38 -1.02 8.36
CA MET A 24 -1.92 -2.23 8.99
C MET A 24 -0.78 -3.07 9.58
N GLY A 25 -0.91 -3.40 10.87
CA GLY A 25 0.07 -4.20 11.61
C GLY A 25 0.52 -3.55 12.92
N GLY A 26 1.42 -4.22 13.63
CA GLY A 26 1.94 -3.79 14.94
C GLY A 26 2.88 -2.59 14.91
N GLY A 27 3.30 -2.12 13.72
CA GLY A 27 4.04 -0.87 13.58
C GLY A 27 5.57 -0.96 13.52
N PHE A 28 6.12 -2.15 13.28
CA PHE A 28 7.56 -2.41 13.15
C PHE A 28 7.87 -3.07 11.80
N GLY A 29 7.32 -2.49 10.73
CA GLY A 29 7.12 -3.13 9.44
C GLY A 29 5.69 -3.66 9.29
N GLY A 30 5.32 -4.02 8.06
CA GLY A 30 3.96 -4.51 7.76
C GLY A 30 3.52 -4.15 6.34
N CYS A 31 2.25 -3.82 6.21
CA CYS A 31 1.63 -3.45 4.95
C CYS A 31 0.78 -2.17 5.08
N THR A 32 0.64 -1.45 3.97
CA THR A 32 -0.37 -0.40 3.84
C THR A 32 -1.54 -0.93 3.02
N ILE A 33 -2.76 -0.61 3.44
CA ILE A 33 -3.96 -0.84 2.63
C ILE A 33 -4.34 0.48 1.99
N ASN A 34 -4.51 0.46 0.66
CA ASN A 34 -4.78 1.63 -0.16
C ASN A 34 -6.07 1.41 -0.95
N LEU A 35 -7.03 2.33 -0.84
CA LEU A 35 -8.26 2.36 -1.63
C LEU A 35 -8.02 3.22 -2.88
N VAL A 36 -7.56 2.56 -3.94
CA VAL A 36 -7.18 3.19 -5.21
C VAL A 36 -8.32 3.01 -6.20
N LYS A 37 -8.64 4.06 -6.97
CA LYS A 37 -9.57 3.92 -8.11
C LYS A 37 -8.88 3.18 -9.24
N ASP A 38 -9.62 2.39 -10.01
CA ASP A 38 -9.06 1.60 -11.12
C ASP A 38 -8.25 2.46 -12.11
N GLU A 39 -8.73 3.67 -12.41
CA GLU A 39 -8.07 4.64 -13.30
C GLU A 39 -6.69 5.13 -12.79
N LEU A 40 -6.45 5.04 -11.48
CA LEU A 40 -5.21 5.47 -10.83
C LEU A 40 -4.29 4.29 -10.46
N TYR A 41 -4.77 3.06 -10.59
CA TYR A 41 -4.08 1.87 -10.08
C TYR A 41 -2.70 1.70 -10.73
N ASP A 42 -2.64 1.67 -12.06
CA ASP A 42 -1.40 1.40 -12.79
C ASP A 42 -0.32 2.46 -12.55
N SER A 43 -0.73 3.74 -12.55
CA SER A 43 0.17 4.86 -12.29
C SER A 43 0.66 4.85 -10.85
N PHE A 44 -0.21 4.58 -9.89
CA PHE A 44 0.12 4.51 -8.48
C PHE A 44 1.10 3.37 -8.19
N ILE A 45 0.83 2.15 -8.67
CA ILE A 45 1.69 1.00 -8.42
C ILE A 45 3.06 1.17 -9.05
N THR A 46 3.13 1.70 -10.27
CA THR A 46 4.40 1.96 -10.96
C THR A 46 5.23 2.98 -10.20
N ASP A 47 4.62 4.10 -9.80
CA ASP A 47 5.34 5.16 -9.11
C ASP A 47 5.72 4.77 -7.68
N ALA A 48 4.83 4.07 -6.95
CA ALA A 48 5.11 3.56 -5.62
C ALA A 48 6.29 2.57 -5.64
N LYS A 49 6.34 1.63 -6.59
CA LYS A 49 7.47 0.70 -6.72
C LYS A 49 8.78 1.43 -7.04
N ARG A 50 8.73 2.39 -7.96
CA ARG A 50 9.91 3.17 -8.37
C ARG A 50 10.45 4.00 -7.21
N LYS A 51 9.61 4.86 -6.62
CA LYS A 51 9.95 5.75 -5.50
C LYS A 51 10.44 4.97 -4.27
N TYR A 52 9.81 3.84 -3.98
CA TYR A 52 10.22 3.00 -2.86
C TYR A 52 11.58 2.33 -3.12
N ASN A 53 11.82 1.84 -4.33
CA ASN A 53 13.11 1.26 -4.70
C ASN A 53 14.25 2.29 -4.72
N GLU A 54 13.98 3.51 -5.18
CA GLU A 54 14.94 4.62 -5.15
C GLU A 54 15.35 5.00 -3.71
N ARG A 55 14.41 4.93 -2.76
CA ARG A 55 14.64 5.32 -1.36
C ARG A 55 15.21 4.21 -0.48
N TYR A 56 14.77 2.97 -0.66
CA TYR A 56 15.10 1.85 0.23
C TYR A 56 15.89 0.72 -0.44
N GLY A 57 16.15 0.81 -1.75
CA GLY A 57 16.99 -0.14 -2.49
C GLY A 57 16.33 -1.51 -2.77
N HIS A 58 15.03 -1.66 -2.49
CA HIS A 58 14.25 -2.85 -2.83
C HIS A 58 12.81 -2.48 -3.18
N GLN A 59 12.07 -3.38 -3.83
CA GLN A 59 10.68 -3.12 -4.21
C GLN A 59 9.67 -3.61 -3.15
N PRO A 60 8.55 -2.87 -2.94
CA PRO A 60 7.45 -3.34 -2.11
C PRO A 60 6.67 -4.44 -2.86
N LYS A 61 6.16 -5.43 -2.10
CA LYS A 61 5.21 -6.42 -2.64
C LYS A 61 3.82 -5.81 -2.67
N VAL A 62 3.15 -5.93 -3.82
CA VAL A 62 1.79 -5.43 -4.04
C VAL A 62 0.88 -6.64 -4.21
N TYR A 63 -0.26 -6.62 -3.53
CA TYR A 63 -1.27 -7.67 -3.59
C TYR A 63 -2.62 -7.04 -3.90
N ASP A 64 -3.29 -7.55 -4.93
CA ASP A 64 -4.68 -7.21 -5.19
C ASP A 64 -5.56 -7.98 -4.23
N VAL A 65 -6.30 -7.25 -3.40
CA VAL A 65 -7.16 -7.85 -2.37
C VAL A 65 -8.61 -7.73 -2.80
N VAL A 66 -9.28 -8.87 -2.89
CA VAL A 66 -10.73 -8.94 -3.07
C VAL A 66 -11.34 -9.36 -1.75
N ILE A 67 -12.33 -8.59 -1.27
CA ILE A 67 -13.06 -8.94 -0.05
C ILE A 67 -13.83 -10.25 -0.32
N ARG A 68 -13.59 -11.25 0.52
CA ARG A 68 -14.23 -12.57 0.46
C ARG A 68 -14.83 -12.90 1.82
N ASP A 69 -15.71 -13.90 1.83
CA ASP A 69 -16.31 -14.40 3.07
C ASP A 69 -15.24 -14.89 4.05
N GLY A 70 -15.49 -14.66 5.32
CA GLY A 70 -14.67 -15.23 6.40
C GLY A 70 -14.81 -16.75 6.50
N ALA A 71 -14.00 -17.35 7.38
CA ALA A 71 -14.07 -18.78 7.64
C ALA A 71 -15.48 -19.17 8.11
N ARG A 72 -16.10 -20.11 7.40
CA ARG A 72 -17.40 -20.70 7.73
C ARG A 72 -17.31 -22.22 7.68
N LYS A 73 -18.13 -22.89 8.48
CA LYS A 73 -18.32 -24.34 8.36
C LYS A 73 -19.12 -24.62 7.08
N LEU A 74 -18.61 -25.52 6.24
CA LEU A 74 -19.29 -26.02 5.04
C LEU A 74 -20.32 -27.10 5.42
#